data_AF-A0A0L6VD43-F1
#
_entry.id   AF-A0A0L6VD43-F1
#
_cell.length_a   1.000
_cell.length_b   1.000
_cell.length_c   1.000
_cell.angle_alpha   90.00
_cell.angle_beta   90.00
_cell.angle_gamma   90.00
#
_symmetry.space_group_name_H-M   'P 1'
#
loop_
_entity.id
_entity.type
_entity.pdbx_description
1 polymer ?
#
loop_
_entity_poly.entity_id
_entity_poly.type
_entity_poly.pdbx_seq_one_letter_code
_entity_poly.pdbx_strand_id
1 'polypeptide(L)'
;MDESNVLDSGFLERMNTLLANAEVPGLFEGDEHAALMTACTEGAQRDGDMLDSPDELYQWFTQQVAKNLPVVFTMNPPKNGLASQAATSPALFNCCVLDWFRDWSDQAFYQVGIEFTSTLDLDTSQYLPPANFPVVYRQLSLPPVH
;
A
#
# COMPACT_ATOMS: atom_id res chain seq x y z
N MET A 1 -3.88 -0.35 4.50
CA MET A 1 -4.42 -0.09 5.86
C MET A 1 -4.01 1.30 6.29
N ASP A 2 -4.95 2.10 6.82
CA ASP A 2 -4.68 3.44 7.35
C ASP A 2 -4.13 3.36 8.79
N GLU A 3 -3.24 4.28 9.17
CA GLU A 3 -2.54 4.31 10.47
C GLU A 3 -3.50 4.32 11.66
N SER A 4 -4.71 4.84 11.47
CA SER A 4 -5.79 4.84 12.45
C SER A 4 -6.25 3.43 12.87
N ASN A 5 -6.00 2.40 12.04
CA ASN A 5 -6.33 1.00 12.33
C ASN A 5 -5.16 0.20 12.92
N VAL A 6 -3.95 0.79 12.99
CA VAL A 6 -2.70 0.13 13.45
C VAL A 6 -2.40 0.50 14.91
N LEU A 7 -3.43 0.50 15.76
CA LEU A 7 -3.33 1.02 17.13
C LEU A 7 -2.91 -0.01 18.19
N ASP A 8 -2.80 -1.30 17.85
CA ASP A 8 -2.38 -2.34 18.80
C ASP A 8 -1.10 -3.05 18.34
N SER A 9 -0.15 -3.21 19.26
CA SER A 9 1.09 -3.97 19.07
C SER A 9 0.84 -5.41 18.59
N GLY A 10 -0.25 -6.05 19.06
CA GLY A 10 -0.65 -7.38 18.61
C GLY A 10 -1.09 -7.42 17.15
N PHE A 11 -1.52 -6.29 16.57
CA PHE A 11 -1.85 -6.22 15.16
C PHE A 11 -0.59 -6.30 14.29
N LEU A 12 0.45 -5.53 14.62
CA LEU A 12 1.72 -5.55 13.88
C LEU A 12 2.41 -6.91 13.98
N GLU A 13 2.33 -7.58 15.14
CA GLU A 13 2.88 -8.92 15.31
C GLU A 13 2.20 -9.94 14.38
N ARG A 14 0.86 -9.95 14.34
CA ARG A 14 0.11 -10.81 13.40
C ARG A 14 0.46 -10.53 11.95
N MET A 15 0.61 -9.26 11.57
CA MET A 15 1.03 -8.90 10.21
C MET A 15 2.47 -9.35 9.91
N ASN A 16 3.37 -9.25 10.88
CA ASN A 16 4.75 -9.71 10.73
C ASN A 16 4.79 -11.23 10.47
N THR A 17 3.98 -12.02 11.19
CA THR A 17 3.88 -13.47 10.93
C THR A 17 3.22 -13.77 9.59
N LEU A 18 2.17 -13.04 9.22
CA LEU A 18 1.52 -13.19 7.91
C LEU A 18 2.49 -12.89 6.76
N LEU A 19 3.30 -11.84 6.86
CA LEU A 19 4.25 -11.48 5.82
C LEU A 19 5.44 -12.43 5.75
N ALA A 20 5.89 -12.96 6.90
CA ALA A 20 7.02 -13.88 6.96
C ALA A 20 6.66 -15.29 6.49
N ASN A 21 5.49 -15.80 6.91
CA ASN A 21 5.12 -17.21 6.76
C ASN A 21 3.91 -17.42 5.85
N ALA A 22 3.26 -16.35 5.36
CA ALA A 22 1.96 -16.40 4.68
C ALA A 22 0.85 -17.06 5.51
N GLU A 23 1.01 -17.06 6.84
CA GLU A 23 0.05 -17.58 7.80
C GLU A 23 0.10 -16.83 9.12
N VAL A 24 -0.97 -16.93 9.91
CA VAL A 24 -1.01 -16.41 11.28
C VAL A 24 -1.33 -17.57 12.23
N PRO A 25 -0.40 -17.97 13.11
CA PRO A 25 -0.62 -19.02 14.09
C PRO A 25 -1.82 -18.71 14.99
N GLY A 26 -2.66 -19.71 15.23
CA GLY A 26 -3.88 -19.55 16.04
C GLY A 26 -4.99 -18.73 15.38
N LEU A 27 -4.88 -18.42 14.08
CA LEU A 27 -5.95 -17.74 13.34
C LEU A 27 -7.13 -18.67 13.04
N PHE A 28 -6.86 -19.95 12.79
CA PHE A 28 -7.88 -20.97 12.53
C PHE A 28 -7.74 -22.08 13.59
N GLU A 29 -8.77 -22.25 14.41
CA GLU A 29 -8.77 -23.25 15.48
C GLU A 29 -10.07 -24.07 15.48
N GLY A 30 -10.00 -25.31 15.97
CA GLY A 30 -11.17 -26.18 16.14
C GLY A 30 -11.96 -26.38 14.84
N ASP A 31 -13.24 -25.97 14.88
CA ASP A 31 -14.18 -26.14 13.76
C ASP A 31 -13.79 -25.29 12.54
N GLU A 32 -13.17 -24.12 12.74
CA GLU A 32 -12.74 -23.24 11.63
C GLU A 32 -11.61 -23.89 10.84
N HIS A 33 -10.68 -24.57 11.51
CA HIS A 33 -9.61 -25.30 10.86
C HIS A 33 -10.17 -26.48 10.04
N ALA A 34 -11.17 -27.21 10.56
CA ALA A 34 -11.81 -28.30 9.82
C ALA A 34 -12.53 -27.80 8.55
N ALA A 35 -13.20 -26.65 8.65
CA ALA A 35 -13.85 -26.01 7.51
C ALA A 35 -12.81 -25.53 6.46
N LEU A 36 -11.69 -24.94 6.91
CA LEU A 36 -10.59 -24.53 6.06
C LEU A 36 -10.02 -25.71 5.27
N MET A 37 -9.69 -26.82 5.94
CA MET A 37 -9.12 -28.01 5.29
C MET A 37 -10.05 -28.60 4.24
N THR A 38 -11.36 -28.58 4.51
CA THR A 38 -12.38 -29.01 3.54
C THR A 38 -12.36 -28.12 2.29
N ALA A 39 -12.35 -26.79 2.48
CA ALA A 39 -12.29 -25.82 1.39
C ALA A 39 -10.97 -25.93 0.59
N CYS A 40 -9.84 -26.16 1.26
CA CYS A 40 -8.55 -26.37 0.62
C CYS A 40 -8.53 -27.65 -0.21
N THR A 41 -9.15 -28.73 0.26
CA THR A 41 -9.26 -29.98 -0.49
C THR A 41 -10.02 -29.78 -1.80
N GLU A 42 -11.16 -29.08 -1.74
CA GLU A 42 -11.90 -28.74 -2.95
C GLU A 42 -11.12 -27.80 -3.88
N GLY A 43 -10.38 -26.85 -3.31
CA GLY A 43 -9.53 -25.92 -4.06
C GLY A 43 -8.39 -26.63 -4.80
N ALA A 44 -7.65 -27.49 -4.10
CA ALA A 44 -6.55 -28.27 -4.69
C ALA A 44 -7.05 -29.19 -5.81
N GLN A 45 -8.20 -29.84 -5.61
CA GLN A 45 -8.82 -30.66 -6.65
C GLN A 45 -9.22 -29.86 -7.90
N ARG A 46 -9.67 -28.60 -7.75
CA ARG A 46 -9.98 -27.71 -8.89
C ARG A 46 -8.72 -27.31 -9.65
N ASP A 47 -7.60 -27.12 -8.95
CA ASP A 47 -6.30 -26.82 -9.55
C ASP A 47 -5.62 -28.07 -10.15
N GLY A 48 -6.17 -29.27 -9.90
CA GLY A 48 -5.67 -30.55 -10.41
C GLY A 48 -4.61 -31.21 -9.52
N ASP A 49 -4.38 -30.66 -8.31
CA ASP A 49 -3.47 -31.20 -7.33
C ASP A 49 -4.20 -32.24 -6.46
N MET A 50 -3.74 -33.50 -6.49
CA MET A 50 -4.18 -34.55 -5.58
C MET A 50 -3.27 -34.55 -4.35
N LEU A 51 -3.73 -33.89 -3.29
CA LEU A 51 -3.03 -33.81 -2.02
C LEU A 51 -3.78 -34.68 -1.00
N ASP A 52 -3.13 -35.75 -0.56
CA ASP A 52 -3.73 -36.76 0.34
C ASP A 52 -3.37 -36.51 1.81
N SER A 53 -2.31 -35.75 2.06
CA SER A 53 -1.88 -35.39 3.41
C SER A 53 -2.46 -34.04 3.84
N PRO A 54 -2.99 -33.92 5.08
CA PRO A 54 -3.36 -32.63 5.67
C PRO A 54 -2.22 -31.61 5.64
N ASP A 55 -0.97 -32.06 5.82
CA ASP A 55 0.21 -31.18 5.81
C ASP A 55 0.47 -30.61 4.41
N GLU A 56 0.26 -31.42 3.37
CA GLU A 56 0.44 -31.00 1.97
C GLU A 56 -0.66 -30.02 1.54
N LEU A 57 -1.91 -30.26 1.95
CA LEU A 57 -3.04 -29.36 1.73
C LEU A 57 -2.81 -28.00 2.40
N TYR A 58 -2.28 -28.01 3.62
CA TYR A 58 -2.01 -26.78 4.35
C TYR A 58 -0.83 -26.01 3.73
N GLN A 59 0.22 -26.69 3.28
CA GLN A 59 1.30 -26.07 2.50
C GLN A 59 0.80 -25.46 1.19
N TRP A 60 -0.09 -26.16 0.47
CA TRP A 60 -0.72 -25.63 -0.73
C TRP A 60 -1.51 -24.35 -0.42
N PHE A 61 -2.30 -24.35 0.66
CA PHE A 61 -3.03 -23.17 1.10
C PHE A 61 -2.10 -21.98 1.37
N THR A 62 -1.03 -22.17 2.12
CA THR A 62 -0.05 -21.11 2.42
C THR A 62 0.59 -20.55 1.14
N GLN A 63 0.87 -21.41 0.15
CA GLN A 63 1.36 -20.95 -1.16
C GLN A 63 0.32 -20.12 -1.92
N GLN A 64 -0.96 -20.49 -1.83
CA GLN A 64 -2.04 -19.71 -2.45
C GLN A 64 -2.21 -18.35 -1.77
N VAL A 65 -2.09 -18.29 -0.44
CA VAL A 65 -2.10 -17.02 0.30
C VAL A 65 -0.94 -16.13 -0.14
N ALA A 66 0.28 -16.67 -0.19
CA ALA A 66 1.46 -15.92 -0.62
C ALA A 66 1.35 -15.35 -2.03
N LYS A 67 0.66 -16.04 -2.95
CA LYS A 67 0.47 -15.60 -4.34
C LYS A 67 -0.66 -14.59 -4.50
N ASN A 68 -1.75 -14.73 -3.73
CA ASN A 68 -3.00 -14.01 -4.00
C ASN A 68 -3.30 -12.89 -3.00
N LEU A 69 -2.50 -12.71 -1.95
CA LEU A 69 -2.73 -11.70 -0.91
C LEU A 69 -1.64 -10.60 -0.92
N PRO A 70 -1.69 -9.64 -1.86
CA PRO A 70 -0.81 -8.48 -1.80
C PRO A 70 -1.26 -7.56 -0.65
N VAL A 71 -0.38 -7.36 0.33
CA VAL A 71 -0.64 -6.47 1.46
C VAL A 71 0.02 -5.11 1.21
N VAL A 72 -0.76 -4.03 1.26
CA VAL A 72 -0.27 -2.65 1.10
C VAL A 72 -0.47 -1.86 2.40
N PHE A 73 0.63 -1.35 2.93
CA PHE A 73 0.64 -0.44 4.07
C PHE A 73 0.85 1.01 3.58
N THR A 74 0.05 1.91 4.13
CA THR A 74 0.20 3.35 3.94
C THR A 74 0.46 3.96 5.29
N MET A 75 1.63 4.57 5.46
CA MET A 75 2.04 5.23 6.70
C MET A 75 2.45 6.65 6.38
N ASN A 76 2.09 7.59 7.24
CA ASN A 76 2.59 8.95 7.12
C ASN A 76 4.02 8.99 7.67
N PRO A 77 4.88 9.87 7.14
CA PRO A 77 6.20 10.07 7.71
C PRO A 77 6.07 10.40 9.20
N PRO A 78 6.85 9.77 10.09
CA PRO A 78 6.58 9.79 11.51
C PRO A 78 6.90 11.17 12.05
N LYS A 79 5.93 11.81 12.71
CA LYS A 79 6.24 12.93 13.62
C LYS A 79 6.64 12.41 15.01
N ASN A 80 6.04 11.30 15.48
CA ASN A 80 6.18 10.80 16.86
C ASN A 80 6.14 9.25 17.01
N GLY A 81 6.97 8.48 16.29
CA GLY A 81 7.38 7.15 16.76
C GLY A 81 6.65 5.88 16.25
N LEU A 82 5.59 5.96 15.45
CA LEU A 82 4.96 4.73 14.90
C LEU A 82 5.83 4.01 13.87
N ALA A 83 6.57 4.74 13.02
CA ALA A 83 7.58 4.06 12.21
C ALA A 83 8.77 3.57 13.02
N SER A 84 8.92 3.90 14.32
CA SER A 84 9.91 3.20 15.15
C SER A 84 9.50 1.74 15.35
N GLN A 85 8.22 1.45 15.57
CA GLN A 85 7.71 0.08 15.75
C GLN A 85 7.59 -0.68 14.43
N ALA A 86 7.12 -0.02 13.36
CA ALA A 86 7.20 -0.61 12.02
C ALA A 86 8.65 -0.82 11.58
N ALA A 87 9.57 0.12 11.89
CA ALA A 87 11.03 -0.02 11.70
C ALA A 87 11.63 -1.21 12.45
N THR A 88 11.00 -1.62 13.55
CA THR A 88 11.48 -2.73 14.39
C THR A 88 10.99 -4.09 13.87
N SER A 89 10.09 -4.13 12.88
CA SER A 89 9.53 -5.39 12.36
C SER A 89 10.31 -5.88 11.13
N PRO A 90 11.11 -6.95 11.23
CA PRO A 90 12.00 -7.36 10.13
C PRO A 90 11.27 -7.84 8.88
N ALA A 91 10.10 -8.50 8.99
CA ALA A 91 9.39 -8.99 7.81
C ALA A 91 8.76 -7.85 6.99
N LEU A 92 8.39 -6.73 7.63
CA LEU A 92 7.90 -5.55 6.91
C LEU A 92 8.98 -4.95 5.98
N PHE A 93 10.27 -5.05 6.33
CA PHE A 93 11.35 -4.60 5.44
C PHE A 93 11.80 -5.66 4.45
N ASN A 94 11.79 -6.94 4.86
CA ASN A 94 12.32 -8.02 4.03
C ASN A 94 11.32 -8.50 2.97
N CYS A 95 10.02 -8.40 3.24
CA CYS A 95 8.97 -8.94 2.39
C CYS A 95 8.18 -7.86 1.64
N CYS A 96 8.32 -6.57 2.00
CA CYS A 96 7.63 -5.47 1.33
C CYS A 96 8.58 -4.61 0.48
N VAL A 97 8.05 -4.09 -0.63
CA VAL A 97 8.71 -3.03 -1.39
C VAL A 97 8.35 -1.70 -0.74
N LEU A 98 9.36 -0.96 -0.30
CA LEU A 98 9.18 0.33 0.36
C LEU A 98 9.20 1.45 -0.69
N ASP A 99 8.05 2.09 -0.90
CA ASP A 99 7.93 3.27 -1.74
C ASP A 99 7.71 4.52 -0.88
N TRP A 100 8.55 5.54 -1.11
CA TRP A 100 8.53 6.78 -0.35
C TRP A 100 7.90 7.89 -1.19
N PHE A 101 6.60 8.07 -1.03
CA PHE A 101 5.90 9.25 -1.53
C PHE A 101 6.34 10.46 -0.71
N ARG A 102 7.29 11.24 -1.24
CA ARG A 102 7.66 12.54 -0.69
C ARG A 102 6.51 13.52 -0.85
N ASP A 103 6.63 14.66 -0.18
CA ASP A 103 5.78 15.81 -0.45
C ASP A 103 5.75 16.10 -1.95
N TRP A 104 4.60 16.57 -2.43
CA TRP A 104 4.42 16.91 -3.83
C TRP A 104 5.47 17.94 -4.27
N SER A 105 6.08 17.69 -5.42
CA SER A 105 7.01 18.65 -6.01
C SER A 105 6.26 19.88 -6.53
N ASP A 106 6.97 21.00 -6.70
CA ASP A 106 6.42 22.20 -7.35
C ASP A 106 5.79 21.88 -8.72
N GLN A 107 6.36 20.90 -9.44
CA GLN A 107 5.83 20.39 -10.71
C GLN A 107 4.49 19.67 -10.53
N ALA A 108 4.36 18.81 -9.52
CA ALA A 108 3.11 18.10 -9.25
C ALA A 108 2.01 19.09 -8.87
N PHE A 109 2.30 20.07 -8.01
CA PHE A 109 1.36 21.14 -7.68
C PHE A 109 0.95 21.95 -8.91
N TYR A 110 1.91 22.31 -9.77
CA TYR A 110 1.64 23.04 -11.02
C TYR A 110 0.75 22.23 -11.97
N GLN A 111 1.05 20.94 -12.17
CA GLN A 111 0.31 20.07 -13.06
C GLN A 111 -1.15 19.89 -12.61
N VAL A 112 -1.35 19.64 -11.31
CA VAL A 112 -2.68 19.54 -10.72
C VAL A 112 -3.41 20.88 -10.84
N GLY A 113 -2.71 22.00 -10.57
CA GLY A 113 -3.23 23.34 -10.76
C GLY A 113 -3.75 23.59 -12.17
N ILE A 114 -2.94 23.28 -13.21
CA ILE A 114 -3.35 23.37 -14.62
C ILE A 114 -4.57 22.51 -14.88
N GLU A 115 -4.57 21.25 -14.45
CA GLU A 115 -5.64 20.34 -14.78
C GLU A 115 -6.97 20.85 -14.23
N PHE A 116 -6.98 21.37 -13.00
CA PHE A 116 -8.16 22.02 -12.41
C PHE A 116 -8.56 23.31 -13.12
N THR A 117 -7.62 24.15 -13.55
CA THR A 117 -7.92 25.44 -14.19
C THR A 117 -8.19 25.36 -15.68
N SER A 118 -7.78 24.29 -16.36
CA SER A 118 -7.93 24.09 -17.82
C SER A 118 -9.39 24.07 -18.28
N THR A 119 -10.32 23.74 -17.39
CA THR A 119 -11.76 23.70 -17.67
C THR A 119 -12.45 25.05 -17.43
N LEU A 120 -11.74 26.01 -16.84
CA LEU A 120 -12.26 27.33 -16.52
C LEU A 120 -11.91 28.31 -17.64
N ASP A 121 -12.85 29.17 -18.01
CA ASP A 121 -12.61 30.27 -18.94
C ASP A 121 -11.87 31.41 -18.21
N LEU A 122 -10.55 31.28 -18.16
CA LEU A 122 -9.65 32.22 -17.48
C LEU A 122 -8.90 33.13 -18.47
N ASP A 123 -9.16 33.00 -19.78
CA ASP A 123 -8.44 33.72 -20.82
C ASP A 123 -8.82 35.21 -20.79
N THR A 124 -7.89 36.02 -20.29
CA THR A 124 -8.06 37.47 -20.24
C THR A 124 -7.01 38.14 -21.13
N SER A 125 -7.44 38.58 -22.31
CA SER A 125 -6.57 39.24 -23.32
C SER A 125 -5.86 40.52 -22.85
N GLN A 126 -6.29 41.11 -21.74
CA GLN A 126 -5.71 42.31 -21.13
C GLN A 126 -4.83 42.01 -19.92
N TYR A 127 -4.65 40.73 -19.56
CA TYR A 127 -3.83 40.37 -18.41
C TYR A 127 -2.36 40.70 -18.68
N LEU A 128 -1.79 41.52 -17.81
CA LEU A 128 -0.36 41.83 -17.79
C LEU A 128 0.20 41.35 -16.45
N PRO A 129 1.21 40.45 -16.45
CA PRO A 129 1.82 40.02 -15.20
C PRO A 129 2.51 41.22 -14.51
N PRO A 130 2.43 41.33 -13.17
CA PRO A 130 3.11 42.38 -12.42
C PRO A 130 4.64 42.28 -12.57
N ALA A 131 5.33 43.42 -12.43
CA ALA A 131 6.79 43.49 -12.58
C ALA A 131 7.55 42.51 -11.65
N ASN A 132 6.99 42.22 -10.49
CA ASN A 132 7.49 41.20 -9.55
C ASN A 132 6.52 40.01 -9.54
N PHE A 133 6.73 39.07 -10.44
CA PHE A 133 5.99 37.81 -10.44
C PHE A 133 6.85 36.71 -9.76
N PRO A 134 6.50 36.26 -8.54
CA PRO A 134 7.29 35.24 -7.86
C PRO A 134 7.22 33.93 -8.66
N VAL A 135 8.37 33.45 -9.12
CA VAL A 135 8.45 32.17 -9.82
C VAL A 135 8.33 31.05 -8.80
N VAL A 136 7.12 30.48 -8.69
CA VAL A 136 6.84 29.32 -7.83
C VAL A 136 7.22 28.01 -8.53
N TYR A 137 7.16 27.97 -9.87
CA TYR A 137 7.58 26.83 -10.67
C TYR A 137 8.67 27.23 -11.67
N ARG A 138 9.88 26.67 -11.49
CA ARG A 138 11.09 27.14 -12.20
C ARG A 138 11.17 26.76 -13.67
N GLN A 139 10.40 25.77 -14.12
CA GLN A 139 10.38 25.34 -15.52
C GLN A 139 9.31 26.05 -16.35
N LEU A 140 8.60 27.01 -15.75
CA LEU A 140 7.68 27.88 -16.47
C LEU A 140 8.47 28.79 -17.44
N SER A 141 8.03 28.90 -18.68
CA SER A 141 8.55 29.91 -19.59
C SER A 141 8.25 31.31 -19.04
N LEU A 142 9.25 32.20 -19.10
CA LEU A 142 9.10 33.62 -18.79
C LEU A 142 9.13 34.42 -20.10
N PRO A 143 8.12 35.26 -20.38
CA PRO A 143 6.91 35.49 -19.59
C PRO A 143 5.96 34.27 -19.61
N PRO A 144 5.13 34.08 -18.57
CA PRO A 144 4.09 33.06 -18.58
C PRO A 144 3.19 33.27 -19.80
N VAL A 145 3.08 32.23 -20.62
CA VAL A 145 2.14 32.16 -21.74
C VAL A 145 0.99 31.25 -21.32
N HIS A 146 -0.23 31.59 -21.73
CA HIS A 146 -1.39 30.71 -21.64
C HIS A 146 -1.16 29.44 -22.48
#